data_AF-A0A2N2S875-F1
#
_entry.id   AF-A0A2N2S875-F1
#
_cell.length_a   1.000
_cell.length_b   1.000
_cell.length_c   1.000
_cell.angle_alpha   90.00
_cell.angle_beta   90.00
_cell.angle_gamma   90.00
#
_symmetry.space_group_name_H-M   'P 1'
#
loop_
_entity.id
_entity.type
_entity.pdbx_description
1 polymer ?
#
loop_
_entity_poly.entity_id
_entity_poly.type
_entity_poly.pdbx_seq_one_letter_code
_entity_poly.pdbx_strand_id
1 'polypeptide(L)'
;MQHFASDNYAGICPEALRAFLGANEGHAPAYGDDEWTRRVSERLRELFATDCDVYFVFNGTAANSLALASLCQSYHSVICHELAHVATDECGGPEFFSNGSKLLPARGVGGKLTPDGVLEVIARRSDIHYPKPRVVTLTQATEVGTLYRPSEVAAIAELAHGRGLRVHMDGARFANAVASLGVSPADITWRAGVDVLCFGGTKMGLPMGEAVVFFDRRLAEDFAWRCKQAGQLASKMRFLAAPWLGILEDDAWLHHARHANAMAQRLAAGLASVPGAELLFPVEANGVFANLPAVVLDGLRVRGWRYYTFIGAGGARFMCAWDTRPESVDALLKDIWALSV
;
A
#
# COMPACT_ATOMS: atom_id res chain seq x y z
N MET A 1 10.13 -10.40 21.98
CA MET A 1 10.96 -9.53 21.13
C MET A 1 10.06 -8.95 20.05
N GLN A 2 10.02 -7.64 19.84
CA GLN A 2 9.31 -7.04 18.69
C GLN A 2 10.20 -7.21 17.46
N HIS A 3 9.66 -7.66 16.33
CA HIS A 3 10.44 -7.99 15.13
C HIS A 3 10.29 -6.93 14.03
N PHE A 4 11.13 -7.02 12.99
CA PHE A 4 11.20 -6.05 11.89
C PHE A 4 10.91 -6.69 10.52
N ALA A 5 10.12 -7.77 10.49
CA ALA A 5 9.83 -8.48 9.24
C ALA A 5 8.75 -7.78 8.40
N SER A 6 7.65 -7.39 9.03
CA SER A 6 6.52 -6.75 8.36
C SER A 6 5.70 -5.94 9.36
N ASP A 7 5.17 -4.81 8.89
CA ASP A 7 4.13 -4.05 9.56
C ASP A 7 2.80 -4.81 9.68
N ASN A 8 2.60 -5.88 8.89
CA ASN A 8 1.48 -6.82 9.06
C ASN A 8 1.51 -7.60 10.41
N TYR A 9 2.61 -7.54 11.17
CA TYR A 9 2.71 -8.23 12.48
C TYR A 9 2.23 -7.37 13.64
N ALA A 10 2.03 -6.07 13.41
CA ALA A 10 1.57 -5.15 14.44
C ALA A 10 0.11 -5.43 14.83
N GLY A 11 -0.25 -5.07 16.07
CA GLY A 11 -1.61 -5.24 16.58
C GLY A 11 -2.60 -4.21 16.04
N ILE A 12 -3.81 -4.25 16.60
CA ILE A 12 -4.85 -3.25 16.35
C ILE A 12 -4.52 -1.99 17.17
N CYS A 13 -4.55 -0.81 16.55
CA CYS A 13 -4.32 0.43 17.27
C CYS A 13 -5.49 0.76 18.22
N PRO A 14 -5.25 1.49 19.33
CA PRO A 14 -6.27 1.72 20.36
C PRO A 14 -7.54 2.38 19.83
N GLU A 15 -7.41 3.33 18.91
CA GLU A 15 -8.53 4.07 18.34
C GLU A 15 -9.40 3.15 17.47
N ALA A 16 -8.76 2.34 16.62
CA ALA A 16 -9.43 1.33 15.80
C ALA A 16 -10.13 0.26 16.66
N LEU A 17 -9.46 -0.22 17.71
CA LEU A 17 -10.03 -1.20 18.64
C LEU A 17 -11.24 -0.64 19.40
N ARG A 18 -11.15 0.59 19.88
CA ARG A 18 -12.27 1.28 20.56
C ARG A 18 -13.47 1.40 19.63
N ALA A 19 -13.26 1.85 18.40
CA ALA A 19 -14.35 1.98 17.42
C ALA A 19 -14.94 0.62 17.02
N PHE A 20 -14.09 -0.41 16.88
CA PHE A 20 -14.53 -1.79 16.64
C PHE A 20 -15.44 -2.31 17.76
N LEU A 21 -15.03 -2.15 19.01
CA LEU A 21 -15.80 -2.58 20.18
C LEU A 21 -17.11 -1.81 20.30
N GLY A 22 -17.11 -0.50 20.03
CA GLY A 22 -18.33 0.32 20.01
C GLY A 22 -19.34 -0.15 18.95
N ALA A 23 -18.88 -0.64 17.79
CA ALA A 23 -19.76 -1.21 16.76
C ALA A 23 -20.30 -2.61 17.09
N ASN A 24 -19.90 -3.20 18.22
CA ASN A 24 -20.37 -4.50 18.66
C ASN A 24 -21.68 -4.44 19.47
N GLU A 25 -22.17 -3.24 19.78
CA GLU A 25 -23.43 -3.06 20.48
C GLU A 25 -24.63 -3.15 19.53
N GLY A 26 -25.60 -4.01 19.86
CA GLY A 26 -26.86 -4.13 19.13
C GLY A 26 -26.78 -4.72 17.72
N HIS A 27 -27.88 -4.54 16.98
CA HIS A 27 -28.08 -5.05 15.62
C HIS A 27 -27.98 -3.93 14.60
N ALA A 28 -27.47 -4.25 13.41
CA ALA A 28 -27.40 -3.33 12.28
C ALA A 28 -27.71 -4.09 10.98
N PRO A 29 -28.21 -3.40 9.95
CA PRO A 29 -28.33 -3.98 8.61
C PRO A 29 -26.99 -4.52 8.10
N ALA A 30 -27.07 -5.53 7.24
CA ALA A 30 -25.91 -6.23 6.72
C ALA A 30 -25.35 -5.55 5.46
N TYR A 31 -24.20 -6.03 5.00
CA TYR A 31 -23.67 -5.75 3.66
C TYR A 31 -23.43 -4.27 3.31
N GLY A 32 -23.21 -3.43 4.33
CA GLY A 32 -22.84 -2.01 4.17
C GLY A 32 -23.99 -1.03 4.27
N ASP A 33 -25.22 -1.49 4.48
CA ASP A 33 -26.40 -0.63 4.74
C ASP A 33 -26.48 -0.16 6.21
N ASP A 34 -25.33 -0.12 6.90
CA ASP A 34 -25.22 0.27 8.30
C ASP A 34 -24.66 1.68 8.48
N GLU A 35 -24.94 2.29 9.64
CA GLU A 35 -24.55 3.68 9.91
C GLU A 35 -23.04 3.91 9.94
N TRP A 36 -22.24 2.92 10.36
CA TRP A 36 -20.79 3.03 10.41
C TRP A 36 -20.23 3.14 9.00
N THR A 37 -20.71 2.30 8.08
CA THR A 37 -20.34 2.29 6.67
C THR A 37 -20.69 3.62 5.99
N ARG A 38 -21.88 4.16 6.26
CA ARG A 38 -22.26 5.49 5.76
C ARG A 38 -21.33 6.59 6.30
N ARG A 39 -21.10 6.63 7.61
CA ARG A 39 -20.28 7.64 8.28
C ARG A 39 -18.83 7.63 7.82
N VAL A 40 -18.21 6.45 7.68
CA VAL A 40 -16.83 6.38 7.20
C VAL A 40 -16.73 6.80 5.74
N SER A 41 -17.70 6.45 4.90
CA SER A 41 -17.74 6.89 3.50
C SER A 41 -17.82 8.42 3.41
N GLU A 42 -18.64 9.07 4.24
CA GLU A 42 -18.70 10.53 4.36
C GLU A 42 -17.35 11.10 4.82
N ARG A 43 -16.75 10.51 5.85
CA ARG A 43 -15.45 10.96 6.36
C ARG A 43 -14.32 10.82 5.33
N LEU A 44 -14.36 9.78 4.49
CA LEU A 44 -13.39 9.59 3.41
C LEU A 44 -13.61 10.61 2.28
N ARG A 45 -14.86 10.96 1.95
CA ARG A 45 -15.13 12.07 1.00
C ARG A 45 -14.59 13.40 1.51
N GLU A 46 -14.73 13.67 2.81
CA GLU A 46 -14.10 14.84 3.45
C GLU A 46 -12.58 14.79 3.37
N LEU A 47 -11.98 13.65 3.75
CA LEU A 47 -10.53 13.45 3.75
C LEU A 47 -9.91 13.69 2.37
N PHE A 48 -10.55 13.17 1.33
CA PHE A 48 -10.10 13.33 -0.06
C PHE A 48 -10.64 14.60 -0.72
N ALA A 49 -11.46 15.40 -0.03
CA ALA A 49 -12.06 16.63 -0.53
C ALA A 49 -12.74 16.46 -1.91
N THR A 50 -13.44 15.33 -2.11
CA THR A 50 -14.15 15.01 -3.35
C THR A 50 -15.28 14.02 -3.10
N ASP A 51 -16.26 14.00 -4.00
CA ASP A 51 -17.36 13.06 -3.97
C ASP A 51 -16.95 11.74 -4.64
N CYS A 52 -16.35 10.84 -3.86
CA CYS A 52 -15.92 9.51 -4.29
C CYS A 52 -16.88 8.39 -3.85
N ASP A 53 -16.83 7.27 -4.58
CA ASP A 53 -17.45 6.02 -4.16
C ASP A 53 -16.43 5.17 -3.38
N VAL A 54 -16.89 4.58 -2.27
CA VAL A 54 -16.04 3.86 -1.31
C VAL A 54 -16.61 2.47 -1.08
N TYR A 55 -15.74 1.47 -1.16
CA TYR A 55 -16.06 0.07 -0.89
C TYR A 55 -15.06 -0.52 0.09
N PHE A 56 -15.51 -1.42 0.95
CA PHE A 56 -14.65 -2.09 1.93
C PHE A 56 -14.49 -3.57 1.57
N VAL A 57 -13.25 -4.03 1.53
CA VAL A 57 -12.87 -5.42 1.22
C VAL A 57 -11.90 -5.95 2.27
N PHE A 58 -11.64 -7.26 2.31
CA PHE A 58 -10.95 -7.88 3.44
C PHE A 58 -9.43 -7.66 3.47
N ASN A 59 -8.77 -7.52 2.32
CA ASN A 59 -7.31 -7.38 2.24
C ASN A 59 -6.84 -6.66 0.96
N GLY A 60 -5.57 -6.27 0.95
CA GLY A 60 -4.93 -5.52 -0.15
C GLY A 60 -4.91 -6.27 -1.47
N THR A 61 -4.63 -7.57 -1.47
CA THR A 61 -4.64 -8.40 -2.69
C THR A 61 -5.99 -8.36 -3.37
N ALA A 62 -7.08 -8.55 -2.62
CA ALA A 62 -8.42 -8.47 -3.15
C ALA A 62 -8.78 -7.05 -3.59
N ALA A 63 -8.38 -6.02 -2.84
CA ALA A 63 -8.58 -4.62 -3.20
C ALA A 63 -7.97 -4.31 -4.58
N ASN A 64 -6.67 -4.55 -4.71
CA ASN A 64 -5.91 -4.33 -5.95
C ASN A 64 -6.51 -5.14 -7.10
N SER A 65 -6.71 -6.45 -6.89
CA SER A 65 -7.19 -7.35 -7.93
C SER A 65 -8.59 -6.99 -8.42
N LEU A 66 -9.50 -6.61 -7.52
CA LEU A 66 -10.86 -6.19 -7.89
C LEU A 66 -10.85 -4.85 -8.62
N ALA A 67 -10.07 -3.88 -8.14
CA ALA A 67 -9.95 -2.56 -8.78
C ALA A 67 -9.36 -2.69 -10.18
N LEU A 68 -8.26 -3.42 -10.36
CA LEU A 68 -7.66 -3.65 -11.68
C LEU A 68 -8.62 -4.37 -12.63
N ALA A 69 -9.39 -5.34 -12.12
CA ALA A 69 -10.38 -6.08 -12.91
C ALA A 69 -11.62 -5.24 -13.30
N SER A 70 -11.91 -4.12 -12.62
CA SER A 70 -12.96 -3.18 -13.04
C SER A 70 -12.48 -2.16 -14.07
N LEU A 71 -11.17 -1.91 -14.14
CA LEU A 71 -10.59 -0.90 -15.03
C LEU A 71 -10.31 -1.39 -16.45
N CYS A 72 -10.33 -2.70 -16.69
CA CYS A 72 -10.06 -3.26 -18.00
C CYS A 72 -10.76 -4.60 -18.25
N GLN A 73 -10.51 -5.18 -19.42
CA GLN A 73 -11.11 -6.43 -19.90
C GLN A 73 -10.01 -7.49 -19.96
N SER A 74 -10.36 -8.78 -19.95
CA SER A 74 -9.35 -9.86 -19.94
C SER A 74 -8.34 -9.84 -21.10
N TYR A 75 -8.71 -9.25 -22.24
CA TYR A 75 -7.83 -9.08 -23.40
C TYR A 75 -7.01 -7.77 -23.37
N HIS A 76 -7.11 -7.01 -22.29
CA HIS A 76 -6.27 -5.86 -22.00
C HIS A 76 -5.12 -6.25 -21.05
N SER A 77 -4.24 -5.30 -20.79
CA SER A 77 -3.12 -5.46 -19.87
C SER A 77 -2.96 -4.29 -18.90
N VAL A 78 -2.28 -4.58 -17.79
CA VAL A 78 -1.95 -3.65 -16.72
C VAL A 78 -0.44 -3.43 -16.71
N ILE A 79 0.01 -2.19 -16.83
CA ILE A 79 1.41 -1.80 -16.69
C ILE A 79 1.72 -1.60 -15.21
N CYS A 80 2.74 -2.26 -14.70
CA CYS A 80 3.17 -2.16 -13.29
C CYS A 80 4.70 -2.10 -13.21
N HIS A 81 5.24 -1.70 -12.06
CA HIS A 81 6.67 -1.86 -11.81
C HIS A 81 7.01 -3.35 -11.62
N GLU A 82 8.25 -3.79 -11.92
CA GLU A 82 8.68 -5.19 -11.75
C GLU A 82 8.73 -5.66 -10.29
N LEU A 83 8.79 -4.71 -9.36
CA LEU A 83 8.70 -4.95 -7.91
C LEU A 83 7.29 -4.75 -7.37
N ALA A 84 6.29 -4.49 -8.22
CA ALA A 84 4.95 -4.18 -7.76
C ALA A 84 4.34 -5.38 -7.02
N HIS A 85 3.66 -5.16 -5.89
CA HIS A 85 3.04 -6.24 -5.10
C HIS A 85 2.11 -7.12 -5.94
N VAL A 86 1.33 -6.48 -6.82
CA VAL A 86 0.45 -7.15 -7.81
C VAL A 86 1.19 -8.12 -8.72
N ALA A 87 2.48 -7.90 -8.98
CA ALA A 87 3.32 -8.76 -9.81
C ALA A 87 4.09 -9.83 -9.02
N THR A 88 4.43 -9.57 -7.75
CA THR A 88 5.38 -10.41 -6.99
C THR A 88 4.78 -11.20 -5.83
N ASP A 89 3.73 -10.69 -5.19
CA ASP A 89 3.30 -11.15 -3.86
C ASP A 89 1.79 -11.46 -3.76
N GLU A 90 1.07 -11.42 -4.89
CA GLU A 90 -0.39 -11.69 -4.93
C GLU A 90 -0.75 -13.07 -5.49
N CYS A 91 0.24 -13.92 -5.77
CA CYS A 91 0.02 -15.28 -6.28
C CYS A 91 -0.89 -15.33 -7.53
N GLY A 92 -0.74 -14.35 -8.44
CA GLY A 92 -1.58 -14.22 -9.64
C GLY A 92 -3.02 -13.77 -9.36
N GLY A 93 -3.28 -13.12 -8.21
CA GLY A 93 -4.56 -12.52 -7.88
C GLY A 93 -5.12 -11.63 -9.01
N PRO A 94 -4.37 -10.64 -9.51
CA PRO A 94 -4.85 -9.76 -10.57
C PRO A 94 -5.29 -10.53 -11.83
N GLU A 95 -4.51 -11.52 -12.27
CA GLU A 95 -4.86 -12.38 -13.41
C GLU A 95 -6.13 -13.19 -13.14
N PHE A 96 -6.29 -13.75 -11.93
CA PHE A 96 -7.47 -14.50 -11.53
C PHE A 96 -8.74 -13.63 -11.56
N PHE A 97 -8.73 -12.47 -10.89
CA PHE A 97 -9.91 -11.60 -10.78
C PHE A 97 -10.28 -10.89 -12.09
N SER A 98 -9.28 -10.64 -12.95
CA SER A 98 -9.49 -10.02 -14.26
C SER A 98 -9.81 -11.02 -15.37
N ASN A 99 -9.85 -12.32 -15.04
CA ASN A 99 -10.06 -13.42 -15.99
C ASN A 99 -9.04 -13.42 -17.14
N GLY A 100 -7.78 -13.08 -16.84
CA GLY A 100 -6.65 -13.21 -17.77
C GLY A 100 -6.01 -11.92 -18.27
N SER A 101 -6.29 -10.75 -17.66
CA SER A 101 -5.54 -9.53 -18.01
C SER A 101 -4.09 -9.69 -17.63
N LYS A 102 -3.19 -9.48 -18.59
CA LYS A 102 -1.76 -9.70 -18.39
C LYS A 102 -1.11 -8.52 -17.66
N LEU A 103 -0.27 -8.79 -16.66
CA LEU A 103 0.64 -7.79 -16.09
C LEU A 103 1.85 -7.58 -17.00
N LEU A 104 2.20 -6.31 -17.24
CA LEU A 104 3.36 -5.88 -18.04
C LEU A 104 4.36 -5.13 -17.16
N PRO A 105 5.34 -5.85 -16.58
CA PRO A 105 6.37 -5.23 -15.78
C PRO A 105 7.23 -4.24 -16.59
N ALA A 106 7.40 -3.05 -16.03
CA ALA A 106 8.39 -2.06 -16.44
C ALA A 106 9.42 -1.86 -15.32
N ARG A 107 10.60 -1.40 -15.71
CA ARG A 107 11.70 -1.08 -14.79
C ARG A 107 11.67 0.40 -14.43
N GLY A 108 12.20 0.72 -13.26
CA GLY A 108 12.52 2.09 -12.90
C GLY A 108 13.23 2.19 -11.56
N VAL A 109 13.92 3.31 -11.37
CA VAL A 109 14.77 3.52 -10.19
C VAL A 109 13.90 3.69 -8.96
N GLY A 110 14.31 3.02 -7.87
CA GLY A 110 13.62 3.12 -6.58
C GLY A 110 12.21 2.57 -6.59
N GLY A 111 11.88 1.58 -7.43
CA GLY A 111 10.54 1.00 -7.45
C GLY A 111 9.50 1.88 -8.17
N LYS A 112 9.93 2.93 -8.88
CA LYS A 112 9.03 3.90 -9.50
C LYS A 112 8.98 3.75 -11.01
N LEU A 113 7.78 3.71 -11.57
CA LEU A 113 7.56 3.94 -12.99
C LEU A 113 7.90 5.39 -13.35
N THR A 114 8.30 5.60 -14.59
CA THR A 114 8.46 6.92 -15.20
C THR A 114 7.55 7.02 -16.43
N PRO A 115 7.21 8.24 -16.90
CA PRO A 115 6.49 8.39 -18.17
C PRO A 115 7.17 7.67 -19.32
N ASP A 116 8.49 7.75 -19.43
CA ASP A 116 9.27 7.06 -20.47
C ASP A 116 9.17 5.53 -20.35
N GLY A 117 9.25 4.99 -19.13
CA GLY A 117 9.09 3.55 -18.89
C GLY A 117 7.69 3.05 -19.26
N VAL A 118 6.66 3.84 -18.99
CA VAL A 118 5.28 3.54 -19.41
C VAL A 118 5.15 3.60 -20.94
N LEU A 119 5.71 4.64 -21.58
CA LEU A 119 5.73 4.77 -23.05
C LEU A 119 6.44 3.61 -23.73
N GLU A 120 7.57 3.16 -23.19
CA GLU A 120 8.30 2.01 -23.71
C GLU A 120 7.41 0.77 -23.71
N VAL A 121 6.72 0.48 -22.60
CA VAL A 121 5.81 -0.68 -22.51
C VAL A 121 4.65 -0.56 -23.51
N ILE A 122 4.07 0.63 -23.67
CA ILE A 122 3.01 0.87 -24.67
C ILE A 122 3.54 0.63 -26.09
N ALA A 123 4.78 1.04 -26.38
CA ALA A 123 5.38 0.94 -27.71
C ALA A 123 5.92 -0.45 -28.07
N ARG A 124 6.20 -1.31 -27.08
CA ARG A 124 6.78 -2.66 -27.28
C ARG A 124 5.99 -3.48 -28.29
N ARG A 125 4.67 -3.50 -28.19
CA ARG A 125 3.81 -4.30 -29.05
C ARG A 125 2.35 -3.84 -29.02
N SER A 126 1.80 -3.50 -30.18
CA SER A 126 0.44 -2.94 -30.32
C SER A 126 -0.48 -3.73 -31.25
N ASP A 127 -0.03 -4.86 -31.80
CA ASP A 127 -0.83 -5.74 -32.65
C ASP A 127 -1.76 -6.66 -31.84
N ILE A 128 -2.77 -7.24 -32.50
CA ILE A 128 -3.83 -8.05 -31.88
C ILE A 128 -3.32 -9.30 -31.13
N HIS A 129 -2.09 -9.75 -31.40
CA HIS A 129 -1.50 -10.89 -30.68
C HIS A 129 -1.00 -10.52 -29.28
N TYR A 130 -1.08 -9.25 -28.89
CA TYR A 130 -0.66 -8.79 -27.57
C TYR A 130 -1.81 -8.07 -26.83
N PRO A 131 -2.02 -8.32 -25.53
CA PRO A 131 -3.06 -7.65 -24.78
C PRO A 131 -2.82 -6.14 -24.72
N LYS A 132 -3.82 -5.36 -25.14
CA LYS A 132 -3.69 -3.90 -25.28
C LYS A 132 -3.61 -3.23 -23.90
N PRO A 133 -2.58 -2.42 -23.61
CA PRO A 133 -2.49 -1.70 -22.34
C PRO A 133 -3.71 -0.82 -22.08
N ARG A 134 -4.31 -0.95 -20.89
CA ARG A 134 -5.48 -0.17 -20.49
C ARG A 134 -5.38 0.44 -19.09
N VAL A 135 -4.44 -0.03 -18.28
CA VAL A 135 -4.26 0.45 -16.90
C VAL A 135 -2.77 0.61 -16.60
N VAL A 136 -2.42 1.64 -15.84
CA VAL A 136 -1.15 1.78 -15.13
C VAL A 136 -1.45 1.65 -13.64
N THR A 137 -0.69 0.83 -12.93
CA THR A 137 -0.75 0.74 -11.47
C THR A 137 0.53 1.27 -10.83
N LEU A 138 0.36 2.18 -9.89
CA LEU A 138 1.41 2.75 -9.05
C LEU A 138 1.26 2.21 -7.63
N THR A 139 2.37 2.10 -6.89
CA THR A 139 2.35 1.76 -5.45
C THR A 139 2.88 2.92 -4.64
N GLN A 140 2.14 3.37 -3.61
CA GLN A 140 2.48 4.56 -2.82
C GLN A 140 2.24 4.32 -1.31
N ALA A 141 3.27 4.32 -0.46
CA ALA A 141 4.70 4.25 -0.77
C ALA A 141 5.07 2.96 -1.54
N THR A 142 6.15 2.97 -2.32
CA THR A 142 6.56 1.80 -3.12
C THR A 142 6.97 0.61 -2.24
N GLU A 143 7.14 -0.56 -2.86
CA GLU A 143 7.55 -1.79 -2.19
C GLU A 143 8.97 -1.72 -1.59
N VAL A 144 9.77 -0.76 -2.04
CA VAL A 144 11.11 -0.46 -1.53
C VAL A 144 11.16 0.81 -0.66
N GLY A 145 9.99 1.34 -0.26
CA GLY A 145 9.88 2.42 0.71
C GLY A 145 10.17 3.82 0.19
N THR A 146 10.30 3.99 -1.13
CA THR A 146 10.40 5.31 -1.79
C THR A 146 9.01 5.88 -2.06
N LEU A 147 8.96 7.17 -2.38
CA LEU A 147 7.72 7.89 -2.63
C LEU A 147 7.68 8.46 -4.04
N TYR A 148 6.51 8.39 -4.66
CA TYR A 148 6.17 9.32 -5.73
C TYR A 148 5.85 10.70 -5.14
N ARG A 149 6.37 11.77 -5.73
CA ARG A 149 5.90 13.14 -5.47
C ARG A 149 4.61 13.42 -6.27
N PRO A 150 3.77 14.40 -5.86
CA PRO A 150 2.56 14.76 -6.60
C PRO A 150 2.80 15.02 -8.09
N SER A 151 3.89 15.71 -8.43
CA SER A 151 4.28 15.99 -9.82
C SER A 151 4.64 14.74 -10.62
N GLU A 152 5.21 13.71 -9.97
CA GLU A 152 5.55 12.45 -10.64
C GLU A 152 4.31 11.62 -10.92
N VAL A 153 3.37 11.57 -9.96
CA VAL A 153 2.05 10.94 -10.17
C VAL A 153 1.31 11.65 -11.31
N ALA A 154 1.27 12.99 -11.28
CA ALA A 154 0.61 13.79 -12.30
C ALA A 154 1.19 13.56 -13.71
N ALA A 155 2.52 13.52 -13.85
CA ALA A 155 3.17 13.28 -15.13
C ALA A 155 2.83 11.89 -15.71
N ILE A 156 2.78 10.86 -14.87
CA ILE A 156 2.40 9.51 -15.30
C ILE A 156 0.91 9.46 -15.65
N ALA A 157 0.06 10.10 -14.85
CA ALA A 157 -1.37 10.12 -15.08
C ALA A 157 -1.75 10.88 -16.35
N GLU A 158 -1.14 12.05 -16.60
CA GLU A 158 -1.34 12.83 -17.82
C GLU A 158 -0.99 12.00 -19.06
N LEU A 159 0.16 11.32 -19.04
CA LEU A 159 0.54 10.39 -20.10
C LEU A 159 -0.48 9.24 -20.24
N ALA A 160 -0.86 8.59 -19.14
CA ALA A 160 -1.77 7.45 -19.16
C ALA A 160 -3.12 7.85 -19.76
N HIS A 161 -3.71 8.94 -19.28
CA HIS A 161 -4.98 9.46 -19.78
C HIS A 161 -4.88 9.91 -21.24
N GLY A 162 -3.79 10.57 -21.63
CA GLY A 162 -3.52 10.95 -23.03
C GLY A 162 -3.41 9.75 -23.99
N ARG A 163 -3.15 8.56 -23.46
CA ARG A 163 -3.14 7.28 -24.19
C ARG A 163 -4.40 6.44 -23.97
N GLY A 164 -5.37 6.95 -23.23
CA GLY A 164 -6.63 6.27 -22.91
C GLY A 164 -6.46 5.11 -21.91
N LEU A 165 -5.42 5.14 -21.08
CA LEU A 165 -5.24 4.22 -19.95
C LEU A 165 -5.89 4.83 -18.69
N ARG A 166 -6.17 3.99 -17.70
CA ARG A 166 -6.59 4.38 -16.34
C ARG A 166 -5.43 4.27 -15.36
N VAL A 167 -5.51 4.98 -14.25
CA VAL A 167 -4.49 5.02 -13.20
C VAL A 167 -5.05 4.45 -11.91
N HIS A 168 -4.51 3.29 -11.52
CA HIS A 168 -4.73 2.67 -10.22
C HIS A 168 -3.57 3.01 -9.29
N MET A 169 -3.86 3.21 -8.00
CA MET A 169 -2.86 3.34 -6.95
C MET A 169 -3.08 2.27 -5.87
N ASP A 170 -2.11 1.38 -5.70
CA ASP A 170 -1.95 0.57 -4.50
C ASP A 170 -1.45 1.48 -3.38
N GLY A 171 -2.33 1.74 -2.42
CA GLY A 171 -2.09 2.58 -1.26
C GLY A 171 -1.92 1.79 0.03
N ALA A 172 -1.38 0.57 -0.01
CA ALA A 172 -1.17 -0.26 1.19
C ALA A 172 -0.37 0.46 2.29
N ARG A 173 0.46 1.44 1.92
CA ARG A 173 1.21 2.33 2.83
C ARG A 173 0.97 3.81 2.51
N PHE A 174 -0.24 4.15 2.09
CA PHE A 174 -0.60 5.50 1.68
C PHE A 174 -0.42 6.52 2.83
N ALA A 175 -0.78 6.13 4.05
CA ALA A 175 -0.59 6.97 5.23
C ALA A 175 0.88 7.36 5.46
N ASN A 176 1.81 6.41 5.29
CA ASN A 176 3.25 6.67 5.40
C ASN A 176 3.73 7.67 4.36
N ALA A 177 3.24 7.56 3.12
CA ALA A 177 3.55 8.50 2.06
C ALA A 177 3.02 9.91 2.35
N VAL A 178 1.74 10.03 2.74
CA VAL A 178 1.12 11.32 3.08
C VAL A 178 1.84 11.99 4.25
N ALA A 179 2.12 11.24 5.31
CA ALA A 179 2.83 11.72 6.50
C ALA A 179 4.24 12.23 6.18
N SER A 180 4.96 11.56 5.27
CA SER A 180 6.32 11.93 4.87
C SER A 180 6.34 13.13 3.92
N LEU A 181 5.41 13.18 2.97
CA LEU A 181 5.29 14.26 1.99
C LEU A 181 4.73 15.56 2.57
N GLY A 182 3.91 15.46 3.62
CA GLY A 182 3.21 16.62 4.18
C GLY A 182 2.20 17.24 3.22
N VAL A 183 1.54 16.41 2.39
CA VAL A 183 0.58 16.85 1.36
C VAL A 183 -0.85 16.46 1.73
N SER A 184 -1.84 17.09 1.10
CA SER A 184 -3.22 16.61 1.20
C SER A 184 -3.35 15.23 0.52
N PRO A 185 -4.17 14.30 1.05
CA PRO A 185 -4.51 13.06 0.36
C PRO A 185 -5.00 13.28 -1.08
N ALA A 186 -5.74 14.37 -1.31
CA ALA A 186 -6.24 14.76 -2.62
C ALA A 186 -5.11 15.06 -3.63
N ASP A 187 -4.04 15.71 -3.17
CA ASP A 187 -2.95 16.22 -4.02
C ASP A 187 -2.06 15.10 -4.58
N ILE A 188 -1.98 13.97 -3.89
CA ILE A 188 -1.21 12.79 -4.31
C ILE A 188 -2.12 11.69 -4.91
N THR A 189 -3.41 11.97 -5.09
CA THR A 189 -4.39 11.05 -5.70
C THR A 189 -5.11 11.69 -6.87
N TRP A 190 -6.39 12.05 -6.72
CA TRP A 190 -7.25 12.45 -7.83
C TRP A 190 -6.85 13.79 -8.45
N ARG A 191 -6.28 14.73 -7.68
CA ARG A 191 -5.74 15.99 -8.24
C ARG A 191 -4.48 15.76 -9.07
N ALA A 192 -3.79 14.64 -8.83
CA ALA A 192 -2.69 14.16 -9.65
C ALA A 192 -3.14 13.11 -10.69
N GLY A 193 -4.44 12.91 -10.89
CA GLY A 193 -4.99 12.05 -11.94
C GLY A 193 -5.12 10.56 -11.61
N VAL A 194 -5.04 10.16 -10.33
CA VAL A 194 -5.40 8.79 -9.91
C VAL A 194 -6.91 8.57 -10.06
N ASP A 195 -7.31 7.51 -10.74
CA ASP A 195 -8.73 7.17 -10.95
C ASP A 195 -9.29 6.34 -9.78
N VAL A 196 -8.49 5.40 -9.25
CA VAL A 196 -8.87 4.48 -8.16
C VAL A 196 -7.71 4.28 -7.19
N LEU A 197 -7.98 4.36 -5.89
CA LEU A 197 -7.03 4.09 -4.81
C LEU A 197 -7.48 2.87 -4.00
N CYS A 198 -6.57 1.93 -3.75
CA CYS A 198 -6.73 0.91 -2.70
C CYS A 198 -6.06 1.43 -1.41
N PHE A 199 -6.83 2.03 -0.51
CA PHE A 199 -6.33 2.66 0.71
C PHE A 199 -6.12 1.62 1.83
N GLY A 200 -4.85 1.47 2.20
CA GLY A 200 -4.30 0.59 3.23
C GLY A 200 -4.81 0.84 4.66
N GLY A 201 -5.73 0.03 5.17
CA GLY A 201 -6.21 0.03 6.55
C GLY A 201 -5.42 -0.90 7.47
N THR A 202 -5.19 -2.14 7.04
CA THR A 202 -4.60 -3.18 7.89
C THR A 202 -3.21 -2.79 8.43
N LYS A 203 -2.31 -2.32 7.55
CA LYS A 203 -0.94 -1.90 7.93
C LYS A 203 -0.89 -0.61 8.75
N MET A 204 -2.01 0.10 8.81
CA MET A 204 -2.17 1.35 9.57
C MET A 204 -2.64 1.09 11.01
N GLY A 205 -3.01 -0.15 11.34
CA GLY A 205 -3.47 -0.55 12.68
C GLY A 205 -4.94 -0.96 12.76
N LEU A 206 -5.64 -1.13 11.63
CA LEU A 206 -6.98 -1.72 11.63
C LEU A 206 -6.92 -3.25 11.86
N PRO A 207 -7.97 -3.88 12.43
CA PRO A 207 -8.01 -5.33 12.61
C PRO A 207 -7.97 -6.11 11.29
N MET A 208 -8.66 -5.57 10.29
CA MET A 208 -8.68 -6.05 8.91
C MET A 208 -9.34 -5.00 8.05
N GLY A 209 -9.10 -5.11 6.75
CA GLY A 209 -9.88 -4.44 5.73
C GLY A 209 -9.19 -3.25 5.09
N GLU A 210 -9.56 -3.04 3.84
CA GLU A 210 -9.04 -1.99 2.96
C GLU A 210 -10.21 -1.22 2.37
N ALA A 211 -10.00 0.07 2.07
CA ALA A 211 -10.98 0.89 1.38
C ALA A 211 -10.59 1.05 -0.09
N VAL A 212 -11.45 0.63 -1.03
CA VAL A 212 -11.31 0.92 -2.46
C VAL A 212 -12.07 2.20 -2.76
N VAL A 213 -11.35 3.24 -3.17
CA VAL A 213 -11.87 4.59 -3.38
C VAL A 213 -11.83 4.92 -4.87
N PHE A 214 -13.01 5.06 -5.47
CA PHE A 214 -13.17 5.47 -6.86
C PHE A 214 -13.38 6.98 -6.93
N PHE A 215 -12.40 7.68 -7.50
CA PHE A 215 -12.51 9.13 -7.72
C PHE A 215 -13.26 9.45 -9.01
N ASP A 216 -13.15 8.61 -10.04
CA ASP A 216 -14.08 8.58 -11.18
C ASP A 216 -15.20 7.57 -10.90
N ARG A 217 -16.32 8.06 -10.38
CA ARG A 217 -17.50 7.27 -9.99
C ARG A 217 -18.06 6.39 -11.10
N ARG A 218 -17.82 6.72 -12.38
CA ARG A 218 -18.27 5.88 -13.52
C ARG A 218 -17.53 4.56 -13.58
N LEU A 219 -16.30 4.50 -13.05
CA LEU A 219 -15.51 3.27 -13.00
C LEU A 219 -15.95 2.34 -11.86
N ALA A 220 -16.79 2.85 -10.94
CA ALA A 220 -17.37 2.09 -9.84
C ALA A 220 -18.69 1.38 -10.22
N GLU A 221 -19.18 1.57 -11.45
CA GLU A 221 -20.40 0.91 -11.94
C GLU A 221 -20.31 -0.61 -11.70
N ASP A 222 -21.32 -1.13 -11.01
CA ASP A 222 -21.43 -2.52 -10.57
C ASP A 222 -20.28 -3.11 -9.73
N PHE A 223 -19.40 -2.27 -9.17
CA PHE A 223 -18.28 -2.75 -8.35
C PHE A 223 -18.74 -3.54 -7.12
N ALA A 224 -19.87 -3.16 -6.52
CA ALA A 224 -20.50 -3.90 -5.43
C ALA A 224 -20.85 -5.36 -5.80
N TRP A 225 -21.34 -5.59 -7.02
CA TRP A 225 -21.64 -6.94 -7.52
C TRP A 225 -20.36 -7.74 -7.72
N ARG A 226 -19.29 -7.11 -8.21
CA ARG A 226 -17.97 -7.74 -8.32
C ARG A 226 -17.44 -8.15 -6.94
N CYS A 227 -17.51 -7.27 -5.93
CA CYS A 227 -17.14 -7.61 -4.55
C CYS A 227 -17.99 -8.76 -3.99
N LYS A 228 -19.30 -8.76 -4.24
CA LYS A 228 -20.21 -9.83 -3.82
C LYS A 228 -19.81 -11.18 -4.42
N GLN A 229 -19.64 -11.23 -5.74
CA GLN A 229 -19.29 -12.45 -6.47
C GLN A 229 -17.92 -13.00 -6.03
N ALA A 230 -16.98 -12.10 -5.76
CA ALA A 230 -15.64 -12.40 -5.27
C ALA A 230 -15.57 -12.91 -3.82
N GLY A 231 -16.70 -12.94 -3.09
CA GLY A 231 -16.70 -13.26 -1.67
C GLY A 231 -16.04 -12.18 -0.80
N GLN A 232 -15.91 -10.95 -1.30
CA GLN A 232 -15.30 -9.81 -0.60
C GLN A 232 -16.31 -8.90 0.10
N LEU A 233 -17.61 -9.20 0.00
CA LEU A 233 -18.66 -8.43 0.69
C LEU A 233 -18.91 -8.98 2.09
N ALA A 234 -18.47 -8.25 3.12
CA ALA A 234 -18.68 -8.61 4.51
C ALA A 234 -20.18 -8.56 4.89
N SER A 235 -20.67 -9.63 5.52
CA SER A 235 -22.04 -9.65 6.05
C SER A 235 -22.20 -8.63 7.19
N LYS A 236 -21.24 -8.56 8.11
CA LYS A 236 -21.22 -7.59 9.21
C LYS A 236 -20.27 -6.43 8.89
N MET A 237 -20.63 -5.61 7.89
CA MET A 237 -19.74 -4.59 7.31
C MET A 237 -19.25 -3.56 8.34
N ARG A 238 -20.07 -3.19 9.32
CA ARG A 238 -19.67 -2.36 10.46
C ARG A 238 -18.32 -2.72 11.11
N PHE A 239 -17.90 -3.99 11.10
CA PHE A 239 -16.61 -4.41 11.68
C PHE A 239 -15.39 -4.14 10.79
N LEU A 240 -15.60 -3.96 9.48
CA LEU A 240 -14.58 -3.41 8.57
C LEU A 240 -14.64 -1.87 8.60
N ALA A 241 -15.84 -1.28 8.66
CA ALA A 241 -16.05 0.16 8.55
C ALA A 241 -15.73 0.95 9.82
N ALA A 242 -16.22 0.51 10.99
CA ALA A 242 -16.07 1.27 12.24
C ALA A 242 -14.61 1.55 12.65
N PRO A 243 -13.65 0.61 12.51
CA PRO A 243 -12.24 0.88 12.83
C PRO A 243 -11.65 2.09 12.10
N TRP A 244 -12.09 2.35 10.86
CA TRP A 244 -11.68 3.55 10.12
C TRP A 244 -12.15 4.84 10.79
N LEU A 245 -13.34 4.87 11.38
CA LEU A 245 -13.82 6.06 12.09
C LEU A 245 -12.89 6.39 13.25
N GLY A 246 -12.45 5.38 13.99
CA GLY A 246 -11.48 5.56 15.08
C GLY A 246 -10.13 6.08 14.58
N ILE A 247 -9.60 5.54 13.50
CA ILE A 247 -8.27 5.95 13.01
C ILE A 247 -8.26 7.30 12.27
N LEU A 248 -9.41 7.72 11.73
CA LEU A 248 -9.58 9.02 11.09
C LEU A 248 -9.99 10.14 12.07
N GLU A 249 -10.32 9.77 13.32
CA GLU A 249 -10.53 10.69 14.44
C GLU A 249 -9.17 11.28 14.87
N ASP A 250 -9.13 12.61 15.07
CA ASP A 250 -7.97 13.35 15.56
C ASP A 250 -6.64 13.05 14.83
N ASP A 251 -6.70 12.73 13.53
CA ASP A 251 -5.56 12.39 12.68
C ASP A 251 -4.68 11.24 13.21
N ALA A 252 -5.27 10.29 13.96
CA ALA A 252 -4.54 9.13 14.50
C ALA A 252 -3.80 8.35 13.40
N TRP A 253 -4.39 8.22 12.21
CA TRP A 253 -3.78 7.59 11.04
C TRP A 253 -2.44 8.22 10.62
N LEU A 254 -2.34 9.56 10.64
CA LEU A 254 -1.09 10.27 10.35
C LEU A 254 -0.12 10.22 11.52
N HIS A 255 -0.62 10.23 12.76
CA HIS A 255 0.23 10.07 13.93
C HIS A 255 0.98 8.73 13.88
N HIS A 256 0.24 7.64 13.68
CA HIS A 256 0.77 6.27 13.55
C HIS A 256 1.73 6.13 12.37
N ALA A 257 1.40 6.73 11.23
CA ALA A 257 2.28 6.74 10.06
C ALA A 257 3.58 7.52 10.30
N ARG A 258 3.51 8.71 10.92
CA ARG A 258 4.69 9.51 11.28
C ARG A 258 5.59 8.75 12.25
N HIS A 259 5.01 8.07 13.23
CA HIS A 259 5.76 7.25 14.18
C HIS A 259 6.51 6.11 13.48
N ALA A 260 5.82 5.33 12.64
CA ALA A 260 6.44 4.24 11.88
C ALA A 260 7.58 4.73 10.98
N ASN A 261 7.38 5.86 10.30
CA ASN A 261 8.42 6.51 9.50
C ASN A 261 9.61 6.97 10.37
N ALA A 262 9.36 7.57 11.53
CA ALA A 262 10.40 8.01 12.44
C ALA A 262 11.24 6.85 13.00
N MET A 263 10.63 5.68 13.24
CA MET A 263 11.37 4.48 13.65
C MET A 263 12.28 3.94 12.55
N ALA A 264 11.82 3.99 11.29
CA ALA A 264 12.66 3.63 10.14
C ALA A 264 13.82 4.62 9.98
N GLN A 265 13.58 5.93 10.12
CA GLN A 265 14.63 6.95 10.13
C GLN A 265 15.65 6.72 11.25
N ARG A 266 15.18 6.41 12.47
CA ARG A 266 16.05 6.10 13.61
C ARG A 266 16.95 4.89 13.31
N LEU A 267 16.38 3.82 12.75
CA LEU A 267 17.12 2.64 12.34
C LEU A 267 18.18 2.99 11.28
N ALA A 268 17.80 3.72 10.24
CA ALA A 268 18.69 4.14 9.16
C ALA A 268 19.87 5.00 9.68
N ALA A 269 19.59 5.96 10.57
CA ALA A 269 20.61 6.79 11.19
C ALA A 269 21.59 5.97 12.04
N GLY A 270 21.11 4.95 12.75
CA GLY A 270 21.98 4.04 13.50
C GLY A 270 22.87 3.19 12.59
N LEU A 271 22.32 2.68 11.49
CA LEU A 271 23.06 1.88 10.49
C LEU A 271 24.20 2.66 9.82
N ALA A 272 24.10 3.99 9.71
CA ALA A 272 25.18 4.81 9.13
C ALA A 272 26.52 4.69 9.87
N SER A 273 26.50 4.25 11.12
CA SER A 273 27.71 4.02 11.92
C SER A 273 28.30 2.62 11.75
N VAL A 274 27.53 1.66 11.23
CA VAL A 274 27.89 0.24 11.20
C VAL A 274 28.86 -0.08 10.06
N PRO A 275 30.03 -0.68 10.33
CA PRO A 275 30.97 -1.08 9.28
C PRO A 275 30.35 -2.04 8.26
N GLY A 276 30.45 -1.70 6.97
CA GLY A 276 29.93 -2.52 5.88
C GLY A 276 28.41 -2.47 5.70
N ALA A 277 27.70 -1.58 6.43
CA ALA A 277 26.30 -1.29 6.18
C ALA A 277 26.14 -0.26 5.07
N GLU A 278 25.24 -0.53 4.13
CA GLU A 278 24.90 0.39 3.03
C GLU A 278 23.39 0.40 2.82
N LEU A 279 22.78 1.59 2.83
CA LEU A 279 21.36 1.73 2.50
C LEU A 279 21.15 1.56 0.99
N LEU A 280 20.25 0.67 0.60
CA LEU A 280 19.92 0.39 -0.80
C LEU A 280 19.00 1.43 -1.43
N PHE A 281 18.16 2.06 -0.61
CA PHE A 281 17.17 3.04 -1.03
C PHE A 281 17.06 4.17 0.01
N PRO A 282 16.63 5.37 -0.40
CA PRO A 282 16.30 6.41 0.57
C PRO A 282 15.16 5.93 1.45
N VAL A 283 15.30 6.14 2.76
CA VAL A 283 14.26 5.82 3.73
C VAL A 283 13.27 6.97 3.70
N GLU A 284 12.17 6.82 2.96
CA GLU A 284 11.14 7.86 2.83
C GLU A 284 9.82 7.47 3.50
N ALA A 285 9.65 6.20 3.84
CA ALA A 285 8.49 5.65 4.55
C ALA A 285 8.95 4.86 5.81
N ASN A 286 8.33 3.71 6.08
CA ASN A 286 8.56 2.90 7.28
C ASN A 286 9.46 1.67 7.06
N GLY A 287 10.12 1.57 5.90
CA GLY A 287 11.01 0.46 5.55
C GLY A 287 12.47 0.90 5.44
N VAL A 288 13.38 0.07 5.93
CA VAL A 288 14.83 0.23 5.76
C VAL A 288 15.37 -0.96 5.00
N PHE A 289 16.01 -0.68 3.88
CA PHE A 289 16.63 -1.68 3.00
C PHE A 289 18.13 -1.46 3.05
N ALA A 290 18.88 -2.46 3.51
CA ALA A 290 20.31 -2.32 3.70
C ALA A 290 21.08 -3.58 3.32
N ASN A 291 22.22 -3.41 2.67
CA ASN A 291 23.26 -4.41 2.64
C ASN A 291 23.93 -4.45 4.02
N LEU A 292 24.08 -5.66 4.56
CA LEU A 292 24.83 -5.92 5.78
C LEU A 292 25.73 -7.14 5.53
N PRO A 293 26.89 -7.25 6.21
CA PRO A 293 27.74 -8.44 6.11
C PRO A 293 26.96 -9.73 6.44
N ALA A 294 27.25 -10.83 5.74
CA ALA A 294 26.56 -12.10 5.95
C ALA A 294 26.63 -12.60 7.40
N VAL A 295 27.78 -12.40 8.06
CA VAL A 295 27.98 -12.72 9.49
C VAL A 295 27.01 -11.98 10.41
N VAL A 296 26.69 -10.72 10.09
CA VAL A 296 25.71 -9.92 10.83
C VAL A 296 24.32 -10.48 10.61
N LEU A 297 23.95 -10.74 9.35
CA LEU A 297 22.64 -11.30 9.01
C LEU A 297 22.40 -12.66 9.67
N ASP A 298 23.34 -13.58 9.57
CA ASP A 298 23.21 -14.90 10.19
C ASP A 298 23.24 -14.81 11.72
N GLY A 299 24.07 -13.94 12.28
CA GLY A 299 24.10 -13.66 13.72
C GLY A 299 22.77 -13.10 14.24
N LEU A 300 22.11 -12.20 13.48
CA LEU A 300 20.78 -11.69 13.83
C LEU A 300 19.73 -12.81 13.85
N ARG A 301 19.76 -13.73 12.88
CA ARG A 301 18.87 -14.90 12.85
C ARG A 301 19.09 -15.81 14.05
N VAL A 302 20.35 -16.06 14.43
CA VAL A 302 20.72 -16.84 15.63
C VAL A 302 20.20 -16.16 16.91
N ARG A 303 20.25 -14.82 16.98
CA ARG A 303 19.67 -14.03 18.08
C ARG A 303 18.13 -13.96 18.05
N GLY A 304 17.49 -14.57 17.06
CA GLY A 304 16.03 -14.68 16.96
C GLY A 304 15.34 -13.51 16.25
N TRP A 305 16.09 -12.59 15.64
CA TRP A 305 15.49 -11.51 14.85
C TRP A 305 14.83 -12.06 13.59
N ARG A 306 13.62 -11.55 13.30
CA ARG A 306 12.89 -11.83 12.06
C ARG A 306 12.91 -10.59 11.18
N TYR A 307 13.40 -10.78 9.96
CA TYR A 307 13.47 -9.81 8.87
C TYR A 307 13.55 -10.59 7.55
N TYR A 308 13.38 -9.92 6.41
CA TYR A 308 13.43 -10.57 5.09
C TYR A 308 14.68 -10.18 4.30
N THR A 309 15.12 -11.05 3.39
CA THR A 309 16.29 -10.81 2.52
C THR A 309 15.97 -10.91 1.02
N PHE A 310 14.70 -11.03 0.63
CA PHE A 310 14.29 -11.60 -0.67
C PHE A 310 13.56 -10.65 -1.62
N ILE A 311 13.59 -9.34 -1.40
CA ILE A 311 12.62 -8.46 -2.05
C ILE A 311 13.24 -7.79 -3.26
N GLY A 312 13.55 -8.60 -4.28
CA GLY A 312 13.90 -8.22 -5.66
C GLY A 312 15.16 -7.37 -5.86
N ALA A 313 15.54 -6.52 -4.91
CA ALA A 313 16.64 -5.57 -4.94
C ALA A 313 17.88 -6.04 -4.16
N GLY A 314 17.79 -7.18 -3.46
CA GLY A 314 18.84 -7.67 -2.55
C GLY A 314 18.80 -7.02 -1.16
N GLY A 315 19.76 -7.39 -0.31
CA GLY A 315 19.90 -6.88 1.06
C GLY A 315 18.81 -7.33 2.04
N ALA A 316 18.93 -6.85 3.28
CA ALA A 316 17.94 -7.05 4.34
C ALA A 316 16.88 -5.94 4.31
N ARG A 317 15.61 -6.33 4.43
CA ARG A 317 14.47 -5.43 4.68
C ARG A 317 14.07 -5.49 6.16
N PHE A 318 14.12 -4.34 6.81
CA PHE A 318 13.58 -4.10 8.14
C PHE A 318 12.36 -3.18 8.03
N MET A 319 11.22 -3.62 8.53
CA MET A 319 9.95 -2.86 8.52
C MET A 319 9.59 -2.38 9.92
N CYS A 320 9.24 -1.11 10.04
CA CYS A 320 8.68 -0.52 11.25
C CYS A 320 7.16 -0.35 11.10
N ALA A 321 6.43 -0.50 12.19
CA ALA A 321 4.98 -0.37 12.26
C ALA A 321 4.57 0.75 13.22
N TRP A 322 3.27 1.01 13.31
CA TRP A 322 2.69 2.04 14.18
C TRP A 322 3.03 1.84 15.67
N ASP A 323 3.30 0.61 16.10
CA ASP A 323 3.63 0.25 17.48
C ASP A 323 5.13 -0.02 17.70
N THR A 324 5.99 0.23 16.70
CA THR A 324 7.43 -0.06 16.81
C THR A 324 8.04 0.78 17.91
N ARG A 325 8.59 0.14 18.92
CA ARG A 325 9.14 0.83 20.09
C ARG A 325 10.56 1.31 19.81
N PRO A 326 10.95 2.54 20.19
CA PRO A 326 12.32 3.03 20.06
C PRO A 326 13.36 2.07 20.66
N GLU A 327 13.03 1.44 21.80
CA GLU A 327 13.92 0.49 22.48
C GLU A 327 14.13 -0.79 21.67
N SER A 328 13.15 -1.16 20.82
CA SER A 328 13.29 -2.32 19.93
C SER A 328 14.19 -2.01 18.75
N VAL A 329 14.15 -0.76 18.25
CA VAL A 329 15.09 -0.26 17.23
C VAL A 329 16.51 -0.23 17.80
N ASP A 330 16.67 0.29 19.00
CA ASP A 330 17.98 0.39 19.67
C ASP A 330 18.56 -1.00 19.99
N ALA A 331 17.71 -1.95 20.39
CA ALA A 331 18.13 -3.33 20.62
C ALA A 331 18.63 -4.00 19.33
N LEU A 332 17.92 -3.80 18.20
CA LEU A 332 18.36 -4.30 16.90
C LEU A 332 19.70 -3.67 16.50
N LEU A 333 19.84 -2.35 16.61
CA LEU A 333 21.08 -1.62 16.28
C LEU A 333 22.26 -2.09 17.13
N LYS A 334 22.04 -2.31 18.43
CA LYS A 334 23.06 -2.84 19.34
C LYS A 334 23.53 -4.22 18.90
N ASP A 335 22.61 -5.10 18.51
CA ASP A 335 22.95 -6.44 18.03
C ASP A 335 23.68 -6.41 16.69
N ILE A 336 23.25 -5.55 15.76
CA ILE A 336 23.93 -5.31 14.48
C ILE A 336 25.37 -4.85 14.72
N TRP A 337 25.56 -3.83 15.56
CA TRP A 337 26.89 -3.31 15.89
C TRP A 337 27.79 -4.40 16.49
N ALA A 338 27.29 -5.13 17.49
CA ALA A 338 28.05 -6.17 18.17
C ALA A 338 28.45 -7.36 17.27
N LEU A 339 27.74 -7.57 16.16
CA LEU A 339 28.07 -8.60 15.16
C LEU A 339 28.97 -8.07 14.03
N SER A 340 29.18 -6.75 13.96
CA SER A 340 29.94 -6.08 12.90
C SER A 340 31.39 -5.75 13.30
N VAL A 341 31.74 -5.94 14.59
CA VAL A 341 33.06 -5.64 15.16
C VAL A 341 33.85 -6.88 15.51
#